data_AF-A0A943IYJ7-F1
#
_entry.id   AF-A0A943IYJ7-F1
#
_cell.length_a   1.000
_cell.length_b   1.000
_cell.length_c   1.000
_cell.angle_alpha   90.00
_cell.angle_beta   90.00
_cell.angle_gamma   90.00
#
_symmetry.space_group_name_H-M   'P 1'
#
loop_
_entity.id
_entity.type
_entity.pdbx_description
1 polymer ?
#
loop_
_entity_poly.entity_id
_entity_poly.type
_entity_poly.pdbx_seq_one_letter_code
_entity_poly.pdbx_strand_id
1 'polypeptide(L)' 'MQYKFLTFEDRKKIEELYNNGTRVAEIAQTLHRCENTIYNDLRKGLTNKIGQFGRRIYIAQQAEESAREGLKKRGKKV' A
#
# COMPACT_ATOMS: atom_id res chain seq x y z
N MET A 1 -5.82 11.11 18.00
CA MET A 1 -5.60 10.00 17.04
C MET A 1 -4.28 10.25 16.33
N GLN A 2 -3.27 9.40 16.55
CA GLN A 2 -1.98 9.53 15.89
C GLN A 2 -2.10 9.04 14.44
N TYR A 3 -2.08 9.98 13.48
CA TYR A 3 -2.05 9.65 12.05
C TYR A 3 -0.65 9.16 11.68
N LYS A 4 -0.39 7.86 11.90
CA LYS A 4 0.88 7.24 11.53
C LYS A 4 0.84 6.86 10.05
N PHE A 5 1.69 7.49 9.25
CA PHE A 5 1.88 7.12 7.85
C PHE A 5 2.45 5.70 7.75
N LEU A 6 2.11 4.97 6.69
CA LEU A 6 2.82 3.75 6.33
C LEU A 6 4.26 4.10 5.98
N THR A 7 5.19 3.42 6.63
CA THR A 7 6.61 3.48 6.27
C THR A 7 6.87 2.65 5.01
N PHE A 8 8.04 2.82 4.41
CA PHE A 8 8.46 1.99 3.28
C PHE A 8 8.55 0.50 3.66
N GLU A 9 8.98 0.22 4.88
CA GLU A 9 9.07 -1.16 5.41
C GLU A 9 7.68 -1.80 5.55
N ASP A 10 6.68 -1.04 6.02
CA ASP A 10 5.29 -1.52 6.05
C ASP A 10 4.81 -1.87 4.64
N ARG A 11 5.15 -1.06 3.63
CA ARG A 11 4.78 -1.33 2.23
C ARG A 11 5.46 -2.57 1.66
N LYS A 12 6.73 -2.82 2.00
CA LYS A 12 7.43 -4.06 1.61
C LYS A 12 6.75 -5.29 2.20
N LYS A 13 6.39 -5.24 3.48
CA LYS A 13 5.64 -6.35 4.11
C LYS A 13 4.29 -6.58 3.44
N ILE A 14 3.58 -5.51 3.03
CA ILE A 14 2.33 -5.64 2.27
C ILE A 14 2.59 -6.32 0.92
N GLU A 15 3.67 -5.94 0.23
CA GLU A 15 4.04 -6.55 -1.05
C GLU A 15 4.26 -8.05 -0.94
N GLU A 16 5.11 -8.48 -0.01
CA GLU A 16 5.38 -9.89 0.21
C GLU A 16 4.10 -10.67 0.56
N LEU A 17 3.33 -10.18 1.54
CA LEU A 17 2.12 -10.87 2.00
C LEU A 17 1.03 -10.90 0.92
N TYR A 18 0.78 -9.78 0.25
CA TYR A 18 -0.29 -9.65 -0.73
C TYR A 18 0.02 -10.43 -2.01
N ASN A 19 1.27 -10.38 -2.49
CA ASN A 19 1.68 -11.15 -3.66
C ASN A 19 1.74 -12.66 -3.36
N ASN A 20 1.93 -13.06 -2.11
CA ASN A 20 1.78 -14.44 -1.64
C ASN A 20 0.31 -14.88 -1.46
N GLY A 21 -0.67 -14.02 -1.77
CA GLY A 21 -2.10 -14.35 -1.71
C GLY A 21 -2.78 -14.12 -0.36
N THR A 22 -2.06 -13.61 0.65
CA THR A 22 -2.60 -13.29 1.97
C THR A 22 -3.79 -12.32 1.87
N ARG A 23 -4.80 -12.48 2.74
CA ARG A 23 -5.97 -11.59 2.76
C ARG A 23 -5.62 -10.25 3.41
N VAL A 24 -6.22 -9.18 2.91
CA VAL A 24 -5.99 -7.81 3.41
C VAL A 24 -6.26 -7.68 4.90
N ALA A 25 -7.29 -8.38 5.42
CA ALA A 25 -7.61 -8.42 6.85
C ALA A 25 -6.45 -8.95 7.72
N GLU A 26 -5.74 -9.97 7.26
CA GLU A 26 -4.60 -10.54 8.01
C GLU A 26 -3.37 -9.63 7.93
N ILE A 27 -3.13 -9.04 6.76
CA ILE A 27 -2.06 -8.05 6.58
C ILE A 27 -2.27 -6.84 7.49
N ALA A 28 -3.52 -6.37 7.59
CA ALA A 28 -3.93 -5.28 8.46
C ALA A 28 -3.68 -5.59 9.94
N GLN A 29 -4.04 -6.80 10.38
CA GLN A 29 -3.77 -7.28 11.73
C GLN A 29 -2.27 -7.35 12.02
N THR A 30 -1.47 -7.93 11.12
CA THR A 30 -0.01 -8.04 11.26
C THR A 30 0.68 -6.68 11.37
N LEU A 31 0.19 -5.68 10.64
CA LEU A 31 0.75 -4.32 10.66
C LEU A 31 0.12 -3.42 11.75
N HIS A 32 -0.87 -3.93 12.48
CA HIS A 32 -1.70 -3.15 13.41
C HIS A 32 -2.23 -1.87 12.73
N ARG A 33 -2.81 -2.03 11.54
CA ARG A 33 -3.41 -0.95 10.74
C ARG A 33 -4.83 -1.30 10.38
N CYS A 34 -5.62 -0.27 10.08
CA CYS A 34 -6.96 -0.47 9.56
C CYS A 34 -6.91 -1.04 8.14
N GLU A 35 -7.80 -1.96 7.82
CA GLU A 35 -7.94 -2.54 6.46
C GLU A 35 -8.12 -1.44 5.40
N ASN A 36 -8.88 -0.39 5.72
CA ASN A 36 -9.10 0.74 4.83
C ASN A 36 -7.79 1.46 4.46
N THR A 37 -6.83 1.53 5.39
CA THR A 37 -5.50 2.10 5.11
C THR A 37 -4.72 1.23 4.14
N ILE A 38 -4.80 -0.11 4.29
CA ILE A 38 -4.17 -1.05 3.38
C ILE A 38 -4.79 -0.95 1.98
N TYR A 39 -6.12 -0.94 1.86
CA TYR A 39 -6.79 -0.77 0.56
C TYR A 39 -6.40 0.54 -0.15
N ASN A 40 -6.28 1.64 0.60
CA ASN A 40 -5.87 2.92 0.05
C ASN A 40 -4.40 2.92 -0.40
N ASP A 41 -3.51 2.18 0.26
CA ASP A 41 -2.12 2.04 -0.16
C ASP A 41 -1.99 1.09 -1.36
N LEU A 42 -2.73 -0.04 -1.36
CA LEU A 42 -2.85 -0.96 -2.50
C LEU A 42 -3.27 -0.22 -3.77
N ARG A 43 -4.28 0.65 -3.71
CA ARG A 43 -4.71 1.47 -4.87
C ARG A 43 -3.59 2.32 -5.49
N LYS A 44 -2.55 2.67 -4.74
CA LYS A 44 -1.41 3.45 -5.22
C LYS A 44 -0.33 2.57 -5.86
N GLY A 45 -0.16 1.34 -5.38
CA GLY A 45 0.88 0.41 -5.83
C GLY A 45 0.42 -0.74 -6.73
N LEU A 46 -0.88 -0.90 -6.98
CA LEU A 46 -1.39 -1.95 -7.85
C LEU A 46 -1.02 -1.67 -9.31
N THR A 47 -0.47 -2.68 -9.96
CA THR A 47 -0.14 -2.66 -11.39
C THR A 47 -1.27 -3.24 -12.23
N ASN A 48 -1.23 -3.02 -13.54
CA ASN A 48 -2.16 -3.67 -14.48
C ASN A 48 -1.78 -5.12 -14.81
N LYS A 49 -0.67 -5.63 -14.26
CA LYS A 49 -0.22 -7.01 -14.47
C LYS A 49 -0.89 -7.93 -13.47
N ILE A 50 -1.37 -9.08 -13.94
CA ILE A 50 -1.91 -10.13 -13.07
C ILE A 50 -0.76 -11.05 -12.65
N GLY A 51 -0.63 -11.24 -11.34
CA GLY A 51 0.37 -12.10 -10.72
C GLY A 51 -0.15 -13.50 -10.44
N GLN A 52 0.62 -14.24 -9.65
CA GLN A 52 0.19 -15.52 -9.11
C GLN A 52 -1.10 -15.29 -8.28
N PHE A 53 -2.04 -16.23 -8.31
CA PHE A 53 -3.36 -16.12 -7.65
C PHE A 53 -4.40 -15.18 -8.31
N GLY A 54 -4.21 -14.78 -9.57
CA GLY A 54 -5.22 -14.02 -10.32
C GLY A 54 -5.47 -12.61 -9.80
N ARG A 55 -4.60 -12.11 -8.92
CA ARG A 55 -4.63 -10.75 -8.38
C ARG A 55 -3.65 -9.87 -9.14
N ARG A 56 -3.93 -8.58 -9.20
CA ARG A 56 -2.97 -7.58 -9.71
C ARG A 56 -1.72 -7.58 -8.83
N ILE A 57 -0.54 -7.54 -9.42
CA ILE A 57 0.72 -7.45 -8.69
C ILE A 57 0.77 -6.09 -8.01
N TYR A 58 1.06 -6.09 -6.71
CA TYR A 58 1.33 -4.88 -5.97
C TYR A 58 2.85 -4.64 -5.90
N ILE A 59 3.26 -3.39 -6.10
CA ILE A 59 4.65 -2.94 -6.00
C ILE A 59 4.76 -1.82 -4.96
N ALA A 60 5.53 -2.05 -3.90
CA ALA A 60 5.74 -1.13 -2.78
C ALA A 60 6.38 0.19 -3.22
N GLN A 61 7.34 0.13 -4.15
CA GLN A 61 8.02 1.31 -4.69
C GLN A 61 7.05 2.26 -5.40
N GLN A 62 6.09 1.72 -6.17
CA GLN A 62 5.09 2.53 -6.88
C GLN A 62 4.11 3.20 -5.91
N ALA A 63 3.72 2.49 -4.84
CA ALA A 63 2.89 3.05 -3.78
C ALA A 63 3.59 4.21 -3.06
N GLU A 64 4.89 4.08 -2.78
CA GLU A 64 5.69 5.13 -2.16
C GLU A 64 5.85 6.35 -3.06
N GLU A 65 6.18 6.17 -4.34
CA GLU A 65 6.29 7.27 -5.29
C GLU A 65 4.97 8.04 -5.39
N SER A 66 3.85 7.32 -5.55
CA SER A 66 2.51 7.91 -5.57
C SER A 66 2.17 8.66 -4.27
N ALA A 67 2.58 8.12 -3.11
CA ALA A 67 2.40 8.80 -1.82
C ALA A 67 3.24 10.07 -1.73
N ARG A 68 4.50 10.03 -2.18
CA ARG A 68 5.41 11.19 -2.23
C ARG A 68 4.89 12.27 -3.18
N GLU A 69 4.41 11.90 -4.36
CA GLU A 69 3.79 12.82 -5.32
C GLU A 69 2.51 13.45 -4.75
N GLY A 70 1.69 12.67 -4.04
CA GLY A 70 0.52 13.19 -3.33
C GLY A 70 0.89 14.22 -2.25
N LEU A 71 1.97 13.99 -1.50
CA LEU A 71 2.48 14.95 -0.52
C LEU A 71 3.01 16.23 -1.19
N LYS A 72 3.75 16.12 -2.30
CA LYS A 72 4.22 17.28 -3.07
C LYS A 72 3.04 18.15 -3.56
N LYS A 73 1.96 17.54 -4.03
CA LYS A 73 0.76 18.25 -4.52
C LYS A 73 0.01 19.00 -3.41
N ARG A 74 0.02 18.49 -2.16
CA ARG A 74 -0.64 19.13 -1.01
C ARG A 74 0.02 20.43 -0.56
N GLY A 75 1.29 20.67 -0.91
CA GLY A 75 2.03 21.89 -0.57
C GLY A 75 1.77 23.08 -1.50
N LYS A 76 1.12 22.87 -2.65
CA LYS A 76 0.77 23.96 -3.57
C LYS A 76 -0.58 24.56 -3.13
N LYS A 77 -0.54 25.53 -2.21
CA LYS A 77 -1.57 26.57 -2.16
C LYS A 77 -1.36 27.41 -3.43
N VAL A 78 -2.24 27.25 -4.42
CA VAL A 78 -2.38 28.25 -5.49
C VAL A 78 -2.90 29.55 -4.90
#